data_AF-A0A9D1YN39-F1
#
_entry.id   AF-A0A9D1YN39-F1
#
_cell.length_a   1.000
_cell.length_b   1.000
_cell.length_c   1.000
_cell.angle_alpha   90.00
_cell.angle_beta   90.00
_cell.angle_gamma   90.00
#
_symmetry.space_group_name_H-M   'P 1'
#
loop_
_entity.id
_entity.type
_entity.pdbx_description
1 polymer ?
#
loop_
_entity_poly.entity_id
_entity_poly.type
_entity_poly.pdbx_seq_one_letter_code
_entity_poly.pdbx_strand_id
1 'polypeptide(L)'
;MSLMWVSVTECSQSHIYHLTQMIKEDEDLRIILSSGTPYMDERGDGGLLKKDLERMLSMLGVPSHLKGYQYLKAAIDLSVQSMEELDGVTKRLYPDIARMYQTSAETVEHAIRHAIGASWQRGDERTQKKLFGYGHTEGKRPTNSEFITRLADYFTDMSGKYLS
;
A
#
# COMPACT_ATOMS: atom_id res chain seq x y z
N MET A 1 -23.46 -15.84 -18.35
CA MET A 1 -23.74 -14.68 -17.48
C MET A 1 -23.21 -13.44 -18.17
N SER A 2 -24.09 -12.50 -18.53
CA SER A 2 -23.70 -11.22 -19.13
C SER A 2 -23.31 -10.26 -18.02
N LEU A 3 -22.07 -9.75 -18.03
CA LEU A 3 -21.56 -8.81 -17.04
C LEU A 3 -21.68 -7.39 -17.58
N MET A 4 -22.47 -6.55 -16.91
CA MET A 4 -22.58 -5.12 -17.20
C MET A 4 -21.88 -4.33 -16.09
N TRP A 5 -20.88 -3.54 -16.47
CA TRP A 5 -20.16 -2.64 -15.57
C TRP A 5 -20.58 -1.20 -15.84
N VAL A 6 -21.01 -0.48 -14.81
CA VAL A 6 -21.41 0.92 -14.92
C VAL A 6 -20.84 1.68 -13.72
N SER A 7 -20.00 2.69 -13.99
CA SER A 7 -19.57 3.62 -12.94
C SER A 7 -20.71 4.58 -12.59
N VAL A 8 -20.84 4.94 -11.31
CA VAL A 8 -21.81 5.95 -10.86
C VAL A 8 -21.55 7.31 -11.53
N THR A 9 -20.29 7.64 -11.82
CA THR A 9 -19.91 8.90 -12.49
C THR A 9 -20.23 8.94 -13.98
N GLU A 10 -20.44 7.78 -14.61
CA GLU A 10 -20.68 7.61 -16.05
C GLU A 10 -22.04 6.96 -16.34
N CYS A 11 -22.88 6.84 -15.31
CA CYS A 11 -24.20 6.24 -15.44
C CYS A 11 -25.13 7.18 -16.23
N SER A 12 -25.70 6.66 -17.32
CA SER A 12 -26.57 7.39 -18.23
C SER A 12 -27.97 6.77 -18.21
N GLN A 13 -28.96 7.47 -18.76
CA GLN A 13 -30.33 6.93 -18.87
C GLN A 13 -30.38 5.62 -19.67
N SER A 14 -29.50 5.40 -20.65
CA SER A 14 -29.45 4.14 -21.40
C SER A 14 -28.96 2.98 -20.54
N HIS A 15 -28.00 3.21 -19.65
CA HIS A 15 -27.52 2.20 -18.70
C HIS A 15 -28.65 1.74 -17.76
N ILE A 16 -29.44 2.69 -17.24
CA ILE A 16 -30.60 2.38 -16.38
C ILE A 16 -31.68 1.61 -17.17
N TYR A 17 -31.94 2.01 -18.42
CA TYR A 17 -32.91 1.33 -19.27
C TYR A 17 -32.50 -0.12 -19.55
N HIS A 18 -31.24 -0.36 -19.92
CA HIS A 18 -30.74 -1.71 -20.16
C HIS A 18 -30.76 -2.58 -18.89
N LEU A 19 -30.37 -2.04 -17.74
CA LEU A 19 -30.49 -2.75 -16.46
C LEU A 19 -31.95 -3.14 -16.19
N THR A 20 -32.91 -2.25 -16.47
CA THR A 20 -34.34 -2.52 -16.29
C THR A 20 -34.83 -3.65 -17.19
N GLN A 21 -34.31 -3.76 -18.43
CA GLN A 21 -34.64 -4.89 -19.30
C GLN A 21 -34.03 -6.20 -18.77
N MET A 22 -32.79 -6.16 -18.31
CA MET A 22 -32.12 -7.35 -17.76
C MET A 22 -32.83 -7.91 -16.52
N ILE A 23 -33.34 -7.04 -15.64
CA ILE A 23 -34.13 -7.46 -14.45
C ILE A 23 -35.47 -8.10 -14.85
N LYS A 24 -36.04 -7.71 -15.99
CA LYS A 24 -37.32 -8.27 -16.47
C LYS A 24 -37.17 -9.63 -17.13
N GLU A 25 -36.00 -9.90 -17.72
CA GLU A 25 -35.76 -11.12 -18.50
C GLU A 25 -35.15 -12.25 -17.65
N ASP A 26 -34.47 -11.95 -16.55
CA ASP A 26 -33.74 -12.91 -15.73
C ASP A 26 -34.10 -12.77 -14.24
N GLU A 27 -34.90 -13.72 -13.73
CA GLU A 27 -35.33 -13.76 -12.33
C GLU A 27 -34.18 -14.08 -11.35
N ASP A 28 -33.08 -14.68 -11.84
CA ASP A 28 -31.90 -15.04 -11.03
C ASP A 28 -30.81 -13.95 -11.06
N LEU A 29 -31.10 -12.80 -11.67
CA LEU A 29 -30.14 -11.70 -11.80
C LEU A 29 -29.71 -11.16 -10.43
N ARG A 30 -28.42 -11.33 -10.12
CA ARG A 30 -27.80 -10.78 -8.91
C ARG A 30 -27.12 -9.44 -9.20
N ILE A 31 -27.65 -8.36 -8.62
CA ILE A 31 -27.03 -7.04 -8.68
C ILE A 31 -26.01 -6.94 -7.55
N ILE A 32 -24.74 -6.76 -7.91
CA ILE A 32 -23.66 -6.52 -6.96
C ILE A 32 -23.31 -5.03 -7.03
N LEU A 33 -23.63 -4.28 -5.98
CA LEU A 33 -23.25 -2.88 -5.83
C LEU A 33 -21.93 -2.80 -5.10
N SER A 34 -20.91 -2.22 -5.75
CA SER A 34 -19.63 -1.90 -5.13
C SER A 34 -19.37 -0.40 -5.23
N SER A 35 -19.11 0.24 -4.10
CA SER A 35 -18.63 1.62 -4.04
C SER A 35 -17.12 1.63 -4.21
N GLY A 36 -16.64 1.40 -5.44
CA GLY A 36 -15.21 1.38 -5.73
C GLY A 36 -14.90 0.95 -7.15
N THR A 37 -13.77 1.41 -7.68
CA THR A 37 -13.22 0.86 -8.92
C THR A 37 -12.85 -0.62 -8.68
N PRO A 38 -13.12 -1.54 -9.62
CA PRO A 38 -12.95 -2.98 -9.42
C PRO A 38 -11.50 -3.44 -9.23
N TYR A 39 -10.53 -2.53 -9.27
CA TYR A 39 -9.12 -2.80 -8.99
C TYR A 39 -8.69 -2.49 -7.55
N MET A 40 -9.59 -1.98 -6.71
CA MET A 40 -9.30 -1.71 -5.30
C MET A 40 -10.46 -2.23 -4.44
N ASP A 41 -10.46 -3.54 -4.19
CA ASP A 41 -11.27 -4.15 -3.11
C ASP A 41 -10.64 -3.74 -1.77
N GLU A 42 -11.00 -2.56 -1.26
CA GLU A 42 -10.70 -2.12 0.11
C GLU A 42 -11.73 -2.69 1.08
N ARG A 43 -11.73 -4.02 1.25
CA ARG A 43 -12.43 -4.61 2.40
C ARG A 43 -11.75 -4.16 3.69
N GLY A 44 -12.52 -3.38 4.46
CA GLY A 44 -12.46 -3.11 5.90
C GLY A 44 -11.11 -3.23 6.60
N ASP A 45 -10.65 -2.12 7.18
CA ASP A 45 -9.40 -1.93 7.98
C ASP A 45 -8.19 -1.41 7.18
N GLY A 46 -7.94 -1.93 5.97
CA GLY A 46 -6.76 -1.55 5.16
C GLY A 46 -6.69 -0.07 4.72
N GLY A 47 -7.83 0.63 4.64
CA GLY A 47 -7.87 2.03 4.23
C GLY A 47 -7.34 3.02 5.28
N LEU A 48 -7.48 2.69 6.58
CA LEU A 48 -6.91 3.49 7.67
C LEU A 48 -5.40 3.30 7.73
N LEU A 49 -4.95 2.04 7.66
CA LEU A 49 -3.53 1.69 7.61
C LEU A 49 -2.81 2.33 6.42
N LYS A 50 -3.44 2.37 5.23
CA LYS A 50 -2.88 3.06 4.05
C LYS A 50 -2.69 4.57 4.29
N LYS A 51 -3.68 5.26 4.85
CA LYS A 51 -3.58 6.70 5.13
C LYS A 51 -2.54 7.01 6.19
N ASP A 52 -2.48 6.19 7.24
CA ASP A 52 -1.48 6.33 8.30
C ASP A 52 -0.07 6.03 7.78
N LEU A 53 0.09 5.06 6.88
CA LEU A 53 1.35 4.78 6.19
C LEU A 53 1.80 5.95 5.32
N GLU A 54 0.91 6.54 4.53
CA GLU A 54 1.24 7.72 3.71
C GLU A 54 1.66 8.91 4.58
N ARG A 55 0.92 9.15 5.67
CA ARG A 55 1.29 10.18 6.65
C ARG A 55 2.65 9.90 7.28
N MET A 56 2.92 8.65 7.64
CA MET A 56 4.19 8.26 8.24
C MET A 56 5.37 8.44 7.27
N LEU A 57 5.22 8.00 6.03
CA LEU A 57 6.23 8.20 4.99
C LEU A 57 6.47 9.69 4.69
N SER A 58 5.41 10.50 4.70
CA SER A 58 5.52 11.95 4.56
C SER A 58 6.28 12.59 5.74
N MET A 59 5.98 12.19 6.98
CA MET A 59 6.69 12.65 8.18
C MET A 59 8.16 12.22 8.19
N LEU A 60 8.46 11.04 7.67
CA LEU A 60 9.83 10.56 7.43
C LEU A 60 10.54 11.26 6.26
N GLY A 61 9.86 12.19 5.57
CA GLY A 61 10.39 12.99 4.48
C GLY A 61 10.51 12.27 3.14
N VAL A 62 9.86 11.11 2.99
CA VAL A 62 9.96 10.29 1.76
C VAL A 62 9.19 10.97 0.63
N PRO A 63 9.84 11.35 -0.48
CA PRO A 63 9.16 12.07 -1.56
C PRO A 63 8.18 11.16 -2.31
N SER A 64 6.91 11.58 -2.38
CA SER A 64 5.80 10.78 -2.95
C SER A 64 5.91 10.48 -4.46
N HIS A 65 6.68 11.29 -5.20
CA HIS A 65 6.89 11.14 -6.63
C HIS A 65 7.97 10.10 -7.00
N LEU A 66 8.74 9.62 -6.01
CA LEU A 66 9.77 8.60 -6.27
C LEU A 66 9.15 7.22 -6.38
N LYS A 67 9.66 6.39 -7.29
CA LYS A 67 9.26 4.98 -7.39
C LYS A 67 9.47 4.22 -6.08
N GLY A 68 10.53 4.54 -5.35
CA GLY A 68 10.80 3.96 -4.03
C GLY A 68 9.70 4.21 -3.00
N TYR A 69 8.93 5.30 -3.12
CA TYR A 69 7.77 5.54 -2.26
C TYR A 69 6.67 4.50 -2.50
N GLN A 70 6.36 4.22 -3.76
CA GLN A 70 5.35 3.20 -4.13
C GLN A 70 5.83 1.80 -3.72
N TYR A 71 7.11 1.49 -3.93
CA TYR A 71 7.67 0.22 -3.52
C TYR A 71 7.71 0.05 -2.00
N LEU A 72 7.98 1.11 -1.23
CA LEU A 72 7.87 1.09 0.23
C LEU A 72 6.43 0.80 0.67
N LYS A 73 5.43 1.44 0.06
CA LYS A 73 4.03 1.14 0.38
C LYS A 73 3.68 -0.34 0.17
N ALA A 74 4.04 -0.88 -0.99
CA ALA A 74 3.83 -2.30 -1.29
C ALA A 74 4.62 -3.22 -0.33
N ALA A 75 5.87 -2.85 -0.01
CA ALA A 75 6.71 -3.61 0.91
C ALA A 75 6.08 -3.72 2.31
N ILE A 76 5.58 -2.61 2.86
CA ILE A 76 4.94 -2.61 4.18
C ILE A 76 3.62 -3.38 4.14
N ASP A 77 2.79 -3.18 3.12
CA ASP A 77 1.51 -3.89 2.99
C ASP A 77 1.71 -5.42 2.96
N LEU A 78 2.64 -5.90 2.13
CA LEU A 78 3.00 -7.32 2.07
C LEU A 78 3.59 -7.84 3.40
N SER A 79 4.45 -7.04 4.06
CA SER A 79 5.09 -7.44 5.32
C SER A 79 4.11 -7.49 6.49
N VAL A 80 3.09 -6.63 6.52
CA VAL A 80 2.04 -6.65 7.56
C VAL A 80 1.09 -7.83 7.35
N GLN A 81 0.82 -8.21 6.10
CA GLN A 81 -0.03 -9.35 5.78
C GLN A 81 0.67 -10.69 6.02
N SER A 82 1.99 -10.76 5.88
CA SER A 82 2.79 -11.98 6.10
C SER A 82 4.15 -11.67 6.71
N MET A 83 4.32 -11.99 8.00
CA MET A 83 5.61 -11.84 8.69
C MET A 83 6.74 -12.66 8.06
N GLU A 84 6.44 -13.71 7.31
CA GLU A 84 7.46 -14.54 6.62
C GLU A 84 8.23 -13.77 5.53
N GLU A 85 7.67 -12.67 5.01
CA GLU A 85 8.31 -11.80 4.01
C GLU A 85 9.51 -11.05 4.60
N LEU A 86 9.47 -10.72 5.90
CA LEU A 86 10.52 -9.96 6.58
C LEU A 86 11.81 -10.77 6.74
N ASP A 87 11.71 -12.09 6.88
CA ASP A 87 12.86 -13.01 6.94
C ASP A 87 13.60 -13.13 5.60
N GLY A 88 13.02 -12.59 4.51
CA GLY A 88 13.49 -12.81 3.15
C GLY A 88 13.49 -11.57 2.26
N VAL A 89 13.75 -10.36 2.76
CA VAL A 89 13.60 -9.10 2.00
C VAL A 89 14.20 -9.16 0.58
N THR A 90 15.44 -9.64 0.42
CA THR A 90 16.11 -9.71 -0.89
C THR A 90 15.67 -10.88 -1.77
N LYS A 91 15.15 -11.96 -1.17
CA LYS A 91 14.86 -13.22 -1.87
C LYS A 91 13.36 -13.47 -2.11
N ARG A 92 12.48 -12.76 -1.40
CA ARG A 92 11.02 -12.89 -1.47
C ARG A 92 10.37 -11.53 -1.76
N LEU A 93 10.45 -10.62 -0.80
CA LEU A 93 9.78 -9.32 -0.88
C LEU A 93 10.15 -8.51 -2.13
N TYR A 94 11.44 -8.32 -2.42
CA TYR A 94 11.84 -7.56 -3.62
C TYR A 94 11.42 -8.25 -4.92
N PRO A 95 11.63 -9.57 -5.14
CA PRO A 95 11.06 -10.28 -6.29
C PRO A 95 9.54 -10.14 -6.44
N ASP A 96 8.78 -10.15 -5.36
CA ASP A 96 7.31 -10.07 -5.43
C ASP A 96 6.82 -8.67 -5.80
N ILE A 97 7.42 -7.62 -5.22
CA ILE A 97 7.20 -6.24 -5.65
C ILE A 97 7.63 -6.07 -7.10
N ALA A 98 8.77 -6.64 -7.49
CA ALA A 98 9.27 -6.56 -8.85
C ALA A 98 8.27 -7.16 -9.85
N ARG A 99 7.63 -8.29 -9.51
CA ARG A 99 6.57 -8.90 -10.32
C ARG A 99 5.33 -8.02 -10.41
N MET A 100 4.91 -7.42 -9.30
CA MET A 100 3.74 -6.52 -9.25
C MET A 100 3.93 -5.26 -10.12
N TYR A 101 5.13 -4.69 -10.12
CA TYR A 101 5.45 -3.46 -10.83
C TYR A 101 6.18 -3.68 -12.17
N GLN A 102 6.23 -4.91 -12.66
CA GLN A 102 6.89 -5.29 -13.93
C GLN A 102 8.33 -4.75 -14.03
N THR A 103 9.13 -4.95 -12.99
CA THR A 103 10.51 -4.46 -12.89
C THR A 103 11.44 -5.56 -12.34
N SER A 104 12.69 -5.23 -11.97
CA SER A 104 13.64 -6.15 -11.35
C SER A 104 13.78 -5.92 -9.84
N ALA A 105 14.08 -6.97 -9.09
CA ALA A 105 14.33 -6.88 -7.65
C ALA A 105 15.45 -5.88 -7.30
N GLU A 106 16.48 -5.80 -8.15
CA GLU A 106 17.56 -4.81 -8.03
C GLU A 106 17.05 -3.37 -8.20
N THR A 107 16.14 -3.14 -9.15
CA THR A 107 15.52 -1.81 -9.35
C THR A 107 14.67 -1.42 -8.14
N VAL A 108 13.92 -2.36 -7.58
CA VAL A 108 13.13 -2.16 -6.36
C VAL A 108 14.04 -1.74 -5.21
N GLU A 109 15.09 -2.52 -4.95
CA GLU A 109 16.05 -2.25 -3.88
C GLU A 109 16.72 -0.88 -4.05
N HIS A 110 17.22 -0.58 -5.26
CA HIS A 110 17.89 0.67 -5.55
C HIS A 110 16.95 1.87 -5.37
N ALA A 111 15.71 1.78 -5.87
CA ALA A 111 14.72 2.83 -5.75
C ALA A 111 14.33 3.10 -4.28
N ILE A 112 14.15 2.05 -3.49
CA ILE A 112 13.91 2.17 -2.03
C ILE A 112 15.11 2.83 -1.36
N ARG A 113 16.33 2.38 -1.67
CA ARG A 113 17.57 2.95 -1.11
C ARG A 113 17.69 4.43 -1.44
N HIS A 114 17.38 4.82 -2.66
CA HIS A 114 17.39 6.22 -3.07
C HIS A 114 16.32 7.05 -2.34
N ALA A 115 15.10 6.52 -2.19
CA ALA A 115 14.04 7.20 -1.46
C ALA A 115 14.42 7.46 0.01
N ILE A 116 14.92 6.45 0.72
CA ILE A 116 15.39 6.57 2.11
C ILE A 116 16.58 7.54 2.21
N GLY A 117 17.49 7.52 1.23
CA GLY A 117 18.61 8.46 1.17
C GLY A 117 18.19 9.91 1.03
N ALA A 118 17.26 10.17 0.12
CA ALA A 118 16.74 11.50 -0.13
C ALA A 118 15.91 12.05 1.04
N SER A 119 15.30 11.16 1.85
CA SER A 119 14.42 11.54 2.94
C SER A 119 15.13 11.71 4.28
N TRP A 120 16.23 11.00 4.53
CA TRP A 120 16.82 10.90 5.87
C TRP A 120 17.16 12.25 6.50
N GLN A 121 17.75 13.18 5.74
CA GLN A 121 18.10 14.52 6.23
C GLN A 121 16.90 15.50 6.29
N ARG A 122 15.75 15.14 5.71
CA ARG A 122 14.57 16.00 5.58
C ARG A 122 13.43 15.59 6.50
N GLY A 123 13.43 14.35 6.96
CA GLY A 123 12.38 13.80 7.82
C GLY A 123 12.39 14.42 9.22
N ASP A 124 11.25 14.35 9.89
CA ASP A 124 11.11 14.78 11.28
C ASP A 124 11.94 13.88 12.21
N GLU A 125 12.95 14.47 12.85
CA GLU A 125 13.87 13.78 13.76
C GLU A 125 13.13 13.08 14.90
N ARG A 126 12.03 13.66 15.40
CA ARG A 126 11.24 13.04 16.47
C ARG A 126 10.59 11.75 16.00
N THR A 127 10.07 11.74 14.78
CA THR A 127 9.47 10.56 14.15
C THR A 127 10.54 9.50 13.87
N GLN A 128 11.72 9.90 13.41
CA GLN A 128 12.86 8.99 13.22
C GLN A 128 13.28 8.32 14.53
N LYS A 129 13.48 9.09 15.61
CA LYS A 129 13.82 8.51 16.92
C LYS A 129 12.75 7.56 17.44
N LYS A 130 11.47 7.86 17.22
CA LYS A 130 10.36 6.98 17.62
C LYS A 130 10.39 5.63 16.90
N LEU A 131 10.73 5.62 15.61
CA LEU A 131 10.73 4.40 14.77
C LEU A 131 12.03 3.61 14.87
N PHE A 132 13.17 4.29 14.83
CA PHE A 132 14.49 3.67 14.71
C PHE A 132 15.29 3.69 16.02
N GLY A 133 14.88 4.50 16.99
CA GLY A 133 15.66 4.76 18.21
C GLY A 133 16.78 5.79 18.03
N TYR A 134 16.96 6.31 16.82
CA TYR A 134 17.96 7.32 16.47
C TYR A 134 17.44 8.22 15.33
N GLY A 135 17.91 9.47 15.31
CA GLY A 135 17.62 10.43 14.24
C GLY A 135 18.80 10.67 13.31
N HIS A 136 18.58 11.48 12.27
CA HIS A 136 19.63 11.87 11.32
C HIS A 136 20.77 12.68 11.95
N THR A 137 20.56 13.28 13.12
CA THR A 137 21.55 14.02 13.92
C THR A 137 22.45 13.10 14.76
N GLU A 138 21.96 11.90 15.10
CA GLU A 138 22.60 10.97 16.04
C GLU A 138 23.37 9.85 15.35
N GLY A 139 23.17 9.63 14.05
CA GLY A 139 23.94 8.60 13.36
C GLY A 139 23.49 8.19 11.97
N LYS A 140 23.86 6.95 11.64
CA LYS A 140 23.82 6.35 10.31
C LYS A 140 22.40 6.23 9.78
N ARG A 141 22.23 6.49 8.48
CA ARG A 141 20.99 6.20 7.75
C ARG A 141 20.60 4.71 7.87
N PRO A 142 19.33 4.38 8.17
CA PRO A 142 18.87 3.00 8.24
C PRO A 142 19.09 2.26 6.93
N THR A 143 19.30 0.95 7.03
CA THR A 143 19.32 0.09 5.84
C THR A 143 17.91 -0.08 5.26
N ASN A 144 17.77 -0.47 4.00
CA ASN A 144 16.46 -0.70 3.41
C ASN A 144 15.65 -1.74 4.20
N SER A 145 16.28 -2.86 4.56
CA SER A 145 15.65 -3.92 5.34
C SER A 145 15.21 -3.42 6.71
N GLU A 146 16.09 -2.71 7.44
CA GLU A 146 15.75 -2.12 8.73
C GLU A 146 14.58 -1.13 8.61
N PHE A 147 14.57 -0.30 7.57
CA PHE A 147 13.49 0.65 7.33
C PHE A 147 12.14 -0.05 7.12
N ILE A 148 12.12 -1.09 6.29
CA ILE A 148 10.92 -1.89 6.01
C ILE A 148 10.46 -2.62 7.27
N THR A 149 11.36 -3.33 7.96
CA THR A 149 11.04 -4.08 9.18
C THR A 149 10.49 -3.17 10.27
N ARG A 150 11.14 -2.05 10.58
CA ARG A 150 10.68 -1.15 11.65
C ARG A 150 9.32 -0.52 11.36
N LEU A 151 9.04 -0.18 10.11
CA LEU A 151 7.72 0.31 9.72
C LEU A 151 6.68 -0.81 9.79
N ALA A 152 6.99 -2.00 9.29
CA ALA A 152 6.08 -3.14 9.35
C ALA A 152 5.74 -3.51 10.81
N ASP A 153 6.73 -3.54 11.70
CA ASP A 153 6.55 -3.75 13.14
C ASP A 153 5.63 -2.67 13.73
N TYR A 154 5.88 -1.39 13.41
CA TYR A 154 5.06 -0.28 13.89
C TYR A 154 3.59 -0.43 13.50
N PHE A 155 3.29 -0.85 12.27
CA PHE A 155 1.92 -1.02 11.80
C PHE A 155 1.27 -2.32 12.29
N THR A 156 2.04 -3.39 12.47
CA THR A 156 1.58 -4.64 13.07
C THR A 156 1.21 -4.46 14.55
N ASP A 157 2.04 -3.74 15.32
CA ASP A 157 1.75 -3.41 16.72
C ASP A 157 0.53 -2.50 16.87
N MET A 158 0.27 -1.65 15.87
CA MET A 158 -0.92 -0.80 15.82
C MET A 158 -2.18 -1.61 15.47
N SER A 159 -2.13 -2.53 14.51
CA SER A 159 -3.28 -3.37 14.15
C SER A 159 -3.68 -4.30 15.30
N GLY A 160 -2.72 -4.84 16.05
CA GLY A 160 -2.98 -5.63 17.26
C GLY A 160 -3.72 -4.85 18.36
N LYS A 161 -3.56 -3.52 18.44
CA LYS A 161 -4.26 -2.66 19.40
C LYS A 161 -5.70 -2.32 19.00
N TYR A 162 -6.08 -2.47 17.73
CA TYR A 162 -7.46 -2.30 17.27
C TYR A 162 -8.29 -3.59 17.33
N LEU A 163 -7.63 -4.72 17.60
CA LEU A 163 -8.24 -6.05 17.72
C LEU A 163 -8.34 -6.57 19.17
N SER A 164 -7.95 -5.78 20.18
CA SER A 164 -8.18 -6.03 21.62
C SER A 164 -9.15 -5.02 22.20
#